data_AF-A0A8T5P2Q9-F1
#
_entry.id   AF-A0A8T5P2Q9-F1
#
_cell.length_a   1.000
_cell.length_b   1.000
_cell.length_c   1.000
_cell.angle_alpha   90.00
_cell.angle_beta   90.00
_cell.angle_gamma   90.00
#
_symmetry.space_group_name_H-M   'P 1'
#
loop_
_entity.id
_entity.type
_entity.pdbx_description
1 polymer ?
#
loop_
_entity_poly.entity_id
_entity_poly.type
_entity_poly.pdbx_seq_one_letter_code
_entity_poly.pdbx_strand_id
1 'polypeptide(L)'
;MKHPPKITIEELGDNANVLNEFKRALELQQLSNRTVNNYLWKVYQVLREFNKPAKDITKTVIQDHIIQRRNSSSQWTVNGDIIALRKFYGWLIPGNDLFAGIKIKQPKNYLPVEQLITPDDVKKLIGSCKSQRDRAIIMLLWDSGCRLNEVLSRNINHIQTDEYGATMIVKGKTGMRKVRLIDSLPDVRLWLNQHPLKNNHEAPLFVTERRYDHKEGKVTEERRIEDRTVQNMLNTVAKLAGLNKNVHPHALRHGRLTMFVRQGFMESELRILAGWEKESNMPATYVHLAGADVDKKLLIKNGLITDDEELIFKTLKPGKCPRCATDNSVDAKYCSICGLILDQNVAKDIDEKTKAIPGLLAALQHDPEFLKLLTKHL
;
A
#
# COMPACT_ATOMS: atom_id res chain seq x y z
N MET A 1 8.52 -14.79 2.61
CA MET A 1 8.14 -15.08 1.21
C MET A 1 6.64 -15.36 1.16
N LYS A 2 5.90 -14.90 0.13
CA LYS A 2 4.44 -15.17 0.02
C LYS A 2 4.13 -16.54 -0.61
N HIS A 3 5.06 -17.06 -1.41
CA HIS A 3 5.06 -18.44 -1.90
C HIS A 3 6.43 -19.03 -1.54
N PRO A 4 6.55 -19.77 -0.43
CA PRO A 4 7.75 -20.57 -0.25
C PRO A 4 7.84 -21.55 -1.43
N PRO A 5 9.05 -21.80 -1.97
CA PRO A 5 9.27 -22.86 -2.94
C PRO A 5 8.63 -24.17 -2.46
N LYS A 6 8.22 -25.01 -3.42
CA LYS A 6 7.71 -26.34 -3.07
C LYS A 6 8.77 -27.04 -2.23
N ILE A 7 8.38 -27.49 -1.04
CA ILE A 7 9.22 -28.26 -0.15
C ILE A 7 9.36 -29.63 -0.82
N THR A 8 10.55 -29.97 -1.30
CA THR A 8 10.93 -31.30 -1.75
C THR A 8 11.33 -32.11 -0.52
N ILE A 9 10.32 -32.70 0.11
CA ILE A 9 10.46 -33.39 1.41
C ILE A 9 11.34 -34.65 1.24
N GLU A 10 11.36 -35.24 0.04
CA GLU A 10 12.12 -36.44 -0.29
C GLU A 10 13.64 -36.25 -0.12
N GLU A 11 14.13 -35.02 -0.31
CA GLU A 11 15.55 -34.67 -0.16
C GLU A 11 16.03 -34.63 1.31
N LEU A 12 15.11 -34.73 2.28
CA LEU A 12 15.42 -34.62 3.70
C LEU A 12 15.72 -35.95 4.39
N GLY A 13 15.58 -37.09 3.71
CA GLY A 13 15.78 -38.42 4.32
C GLY A 13 14.94 -38.59 5.59
N ASP A 14 15.57 -38.98 6.70
CA ASP A 14 14.91 -39.18 7.99
C ASP A 14 14.19 -37.92 8.52
N ASN A 15 14.63 -36.73 8.12
CA ASN A 15 14.02 -35.46 8.53
C ASN A 15 12.67 -35.18 7.84
N ALA A 16 12.34 -35.91 6.78
CA ALA A 16 11.07 -35.79 6.06
C ALA A 16 9.85 -35.99 6.99
N ASN A 17 9.89 -37.08 7.76
CA ASN A 17 8.82 -37.44 8.69
C ASN A 17 8.71 -36.42 9.82
N VAL A 18 9.85 -35.98 10.36
CA VAL A 18 9.91 -34.97 11.43
C VAL A 18 9.27 -33.65 10.98
N LEU A 19 9.52 -33.21 9.74
CA LEU A 19 8.93 -31.98 9.21
C LEU A 19 7.41 -32.10 9.00
N ASN A 20 6.93 -33.26 8.58
CA ASN A 20 5.49 -33.54 8.43
C ASN A 20 4.76 -33.56 9.78
N GLU A 21 5.36 -34.18 10.80
CA GLU A 21 4.82 -34.17 12.16
C GLU A 21 4.81 -32.74 12.74
N PHE A 22 5.85 -31.95 12.47
CA PHE A 22 5.88 -30.56 12.88
C PHE A 22 4.78 -29.74 12.18
N LYS A 23 4.54 -29.96 10.90
CA LYS A 23 3.42 -29.34 10.18
C LYS A 23 2.09 -29.63 10.88
N ARG A 24 1.82 -30.91 11.21
CA ARG A 24 0.62 -31.32 11.93
C ARG A 24 0.51 -30.60 13.29
N ALA A 25 1.61 -30.49 14.03
CA ALA A 25 1.63 -29.77 15.31
C ALA A 25 1.31 -28.27 15.15
N LEU A 26 1.79 -27.63 14.08
CA LEU A 26 1.47 -26.23 13.78
C LEU A 26 -0.01 -26.03 13.37
N GLU A 27 -0.58 -26.98 12.64
CA GLU A 27 -1.99 -26.96 12.24
C GLU A 27 -2.93 -27.16 13.44
N LEU A 28 -2.57 -28.04 14.38
CA LEU A 28 -3.31 -28.24 15.64
C LEU A 28 -3.34 -26.97 16.52
N GLN A 29 -2.35 -26.08 16.39
CA GLN A 29 -2.34 -24.77 17.04
C GLN A 29 -3.22 -23.72 16.33
N GLN A 30 -3.96 -24.11 15.29
CA GLN A 30 -4.85 -23.25 14.51
C GLN A 30 -4.13 -22.04 13.89
N LEU A 31 -2.86 -22.19 13.53
CA LEU A 31 -2.11 -21.15 12.86
C LEU A 31 -2.56 -21.02 11.40
N SER A 32 -2.58 -19.80 10.87
CA SER A 32 -2.91 -19.60 9.45
C SER A 32 -1.93 -20.35 8.54
N ASN A 33 -2.41 -20.88 7.41
CA ASN A 33 -1.59 -21.61 6.42
C ASN A 33 -0.32 -20.85 6.02
N ARG A 34 -0.42 -19.52 5.89
CA ARG A 34 0.75 -18.67 5.60
C ARG A 34 1.80 -18.71 6.71
N THR A 35 1.36 -18.70 7.97
CA THR A 35 2.25 -18.83 9.13
C THR A 35 2.90 -20.21 9.17
N VAL A 36 2.11 -21.27 8.99
CA VAL A 36 2.61 -22.66 8.92
C VAL A 36 3.70 -22.79 7.86
N ASN A 37 3.39 -22.38 6.62
CA ASN A 37 4.32 -22.46 5.50
C ASN A 37 5.61 -21.64 5.72
N ASN A 38 5.52 -20.49 6.42
CA ASN A 38 6.72 -19.72 6.76
C ASN A 38 7.62 -20.44 7.78
N TYR A 39 7.03 -21.08 8.79
CA TYR A 39 7.78 -21.90 9.75
C TYR A 39 8.43 -23.08 9.04
N LEU A 40 7.64 -23.85 8.27
CA LEU A 40 8.14 -25.02 7.54
C LEU A 40 9.27 -24.67 6.60
N TRP A 41 9.15 -23.59 5.83
CA TRP A 41 10.20 -23.17 4.91
C TRP A 41 11.52 -22.86 5.62
N LYS A 42 11.46 -22.13 6.74
CA LYS A 42 12.66 -21.77 7.52
C LYS A 42 13.33 -23.01 8.11
N VAL A 43 12.53 -23.95 8.63
CA VAL A 43 13.04 -25.21 9.19
C VAL A 43 13.61 -26.10 8.09
N TYR A 44 12.90 -26.26 6.98
CA TYR A 44 13.35 -27.04 5.83
C TYR A 44 14.73 -26.61 5.34
N GLN A 45 14.97 -25.30 5.18
CA GLN A 45 16.26 -24.78 4.74
C GLN A 45 17.40 -25.21 5.68
N VAL A 46 17.16 -25.18 6.99
CA VAL A 46 18.16 -25.55 8.00
C VAL A 46 18.39 -27.06 8.05
N LEU A 47 17.32 -27.87 7.96
CA LEU A 47 17.44 -29.33 7.94
C LEU A 47 18.20 -29.81 6.70
N ARG A 48 17.97 -29.16 5.55
CA ARG A 48 18.70 -29.42 4.30
C ARG A 48 20.17 -29.03 4.41
N GLU A 49 20.48 -27.91 5.07
CA GLU A 49 21.85 -27.43 5.26
C GLU A 49 22.66 -28.32 6.21
N PHE A 50 22.06 -28.77 7.31
CA PHE A 50 22.75 -29.58 8.31
C PHE A 50 23.01 -31.01 7.86
N ASN A 51 22.15 -31.56 7.00
CA ASN A 51 22.26 -32.92 6.46
C ASN A 51 22.55 -33.99 7.55
N LYS A 52 21.89 -33.84 8.70
CA LYS A 52 21.99 -34.72 9.88
C LYS A 52 20.59 -34.92 10.47
N PRO A 53 20.33 -36.01 11.20
CA PRO A 53 19.06 -36.17 11.91
C PRO A 53 18.78 -34.97 12.81
N ALA A 54 17.58 -34.40 12.73
CA ALA A 54 17.21 -33.17 13.44
C ALA A 54 17.42 -33.30 14.95
N LYS A 55 17.28 -34.51 15.51
CA LYS A 55 17.47 -34.80 16.93
C LYS A 55 18.93 -34.74 17.38
N ASP A 56 19.88 -34.91 16.47
CA ASP A 56 21.32 -34.98 16.77
C ASP A 56 22.02 -33.62 16.63
N ILE A 57 21.25 -32.57 16.33
CA ILE A 57 21.78 -31.23 16.17
C ILE A 57 22.20 -30.67 17.53
N THR A 58 23.46 -30.25 17.61
CA THR A 58 24.04 -29.68 18.82
C THR A 58 23.84 -28.17 18.87
N LYS A 59 24.00 -27.63 20.07
CA LYS A 59 24.03 -26.18 20.33
C LYS A 59 25.08 -25.45 19.51
N THR A 60 26.26 -26.04 19.33
CA THR A 60 27.36 -25.45 18.54
C THR A 60 26.96 -25.28 17.07
N VAL A 61 26.36 -26.31 16.47
CA VAL A 61 25.87 -26.25 15.07
C VAL A 61 24.84 -25.11 14.89
N ILE A 62 23.92 -24.95 15.83
CA ILE A 62 22.92 -23.86 15.78
C ILE A 62 23.57 -22.49 15.95
N GLN A 63 24.53 -22.36 16.86
CA GLN A 63 25.27 -21.11 17.08
C GLN A 63 26.06 -20.71 15.82
N ASP A 64 26.79 -21.64 15.22
CA ASP A 64 27.59 -21.41 14.01
C ASP A 64 26.70 -20.99 12.84
N HIS A 65 25.58 -21.70 12.63
CA HIS A 65 24.59 -21.34 11.61
C HIS A 65 24.05 -19.92 11.83
N ILE A 66 23.67 -19.55 13.05
CA ILE A 66 23.14 -18.21 13.33
C ILE A 66 24.22 -17.13 13.12
N ILE A 67 25.48 -17.41 13.46
CA ILE A 67 26.61 -16.49 13.20
C ILE A 67 26.78 -16.29 11.69
N GLN A 68 26.80 -17.37 10.90
CA GLN A 68 26.89 -17.30 9.44
C GLN A 68 25.71 -16.53 8.83
N ARG A 69 24.49 -16.78 9.31
CA ARG A 69 23.28 -16.07 8.85
C ARG A 69 23.32 -14.58 9.18
N ARG A 70 23.90 -14.18 10.32
CA ARG A 70 24.10 -12.76 10.67
C ARG A 70 25.06 -12.05 9.71
N ASN A 71 26.02 -12.77 9.15
CA ASN A 71 26.99 -12.21 8.20
C ASN A 71 26.43 -12.12 6.77
N SER A 72 25.42 -12.92 6.43
CA SER A 72 24.90 -13.03 5.05
C SER A 72 23.47 -12.52 4.86
N SER A 73 22.73 -12.23 5.94
CA SER A 73 21.31 -11.89 5.89
C SER A 73 20.95 -10.72 6.79
N SER A 74 19.85 -10.03 6.45
CA SER A 74 19.35 -8.93 7.28
C SER A 74 18.98 -9.41 8.69
N GLN A 75 19.18 -8.57 9.70
CA GLN A 75 18.85 -8.88 11.10
C GLN A 75 17.39 -9.34 11.26
N TRP A 76 16.47 -8.77 10.49
CA TRP A 76 15.05 -9.13 10.50
C TRP A 76 14.83 -10.57 10.04
N THR A 77 15.51 -10.98 8.97
CA THR A 77 15.49 -12.36 8.46
C THR A 77 16.01 -13.32 9.51
N VAL A 78 17.18 -13.04 10.09
CA VAL A 78 17.84 -13.88 11.10
C VAL A 78 16.97 -14.02 12.35
N ASN A 79 16.37 -12.93 12.83
CA ASN A 79 15.44 -13.00 13.97
C ASN A 79 14.25 -13.91 13.67
N GLY A 80 13.70 -13.82 12.45
CA GLY A 80 12.64 -14.72 12.02
C GLY A 80 13.09 -16.18 11.93
N ASP A 81 14.33 -16.45 11.52
CA ASP A 81 14.91 -17.79 11.51
C ASP A 81 15.04 -18.33 12.94
N ILE A 82 15.60 -17.55 13.87
CA ILE A 82 15.72 -17.91 15.29
C ILE A 82 14.35 -18.24 15.89
N ILE A 83 13.32 -17.43 15.63
CA ILE A 83 11.97 -17.67 16.14
C ILE A 83 11.41 -19.00 15.59
N ALA A 84 11.61 -19.28 14.30
CA ALA A 84 11.15 -20.51 13.69
C ALA A 84 11.85 -21.75 14.25
N LEU A 85 13.18 -21.69 14.38
CA LEU A 85 13.97 -22.78 14.90
C LEU A 85 13.70 -23.03 16.39
N ARG A 86 13.53 -21.99 17.21
CA ARG A 86 13.11 -22.14 18.61
C ARG A 86 11.78 -22.88 18.73
N LYS A 87 10.81 -22.52 17.87
CA LYS A 87 9.50 -23.19 17.87
C LYS A 87 9.61 -24.66 17.44
N PHE A 88 10.42 -24.95 16.43
CA PHE A 88 10.65 -26.30 15.94
C PHE A 88 11.35 -27.19 16.98
N TYR A 89 12.50 -26.77 17.50
CA TYR A 89 13.26 -27.55 18.48
C TYR A 89 12.58 -27.61 19.85
N GLY A 90 11.84 -26.57 20.25
CA GLY A 90 11.01 -26.62 21.46
C GLY A 90 9.87 -27.65 21.36
N TRP A 91 9.37 -27.92 20.16
CA TRP A 91 8.43 -29.01 19.89
C TRP A 91 9.13 -30.37 19.79
N LEU A 92 10.26 -30.45 19.09
CA LEU A 92 10.97 -31.71 18.82
C LEU A 92 11.69 -32.27 20.07
N ILE A 93 12.30 -31.39 20.87
CA ILE A 93 13.10 -31.73 22.05
C ILE A 93 12.68 -30.82 23.21
N PRO A 94 11.59 -31.12 23.92
CA PRO A 94 11.14 -30.31 25.05
C PRO A 94 12.24 -30.14 26.11
N GLY A 95 12.46 -28.91 26.58
CA GLY A 95 13.47 -28.61 27.60
C GLY A 95 14.93 -28.47 27.12
N ASN A 96 15.18 -28.50 25.81
CA ASN A 96 16.52 -28.32 25.26
C ASN A 96 17.14 -26.94 25.57
N ASP A 97 18.48 -26.86 25.56
CA ASP A 97 19.25 -25.62 25.75
C ASP A 97 19.90 -25.12 24.45
N LEU A 98 19.48 -25.61 23.27
CA LEU A 98 20.12 -25.37 21.97
C LEU A 98 20.24 -23.88 21.61
N PHE A 99 19.35 -23.03 22.15
CA PHE A 99 19.32 -21.59 21.89
C PHE A 99 19.89 -20.75 23.04
N ALA A 100 20.46 -21.37 24.07
CA ALA A 100 21.07 -20.65 25.18
C ALA A 100 22.23 -19.76 24.70
N GLY A 101 22.24 -18.50 25.17
CA GLY A 101 23.19 -17.47 24.73
C GLY A 101 22.82 -16.73 23.44
N ILE A 102 21.82 -17.20 22.68
CA ILE A 102 21.42 -16.54 21.43
C ILE A 102 20.45 -15.39 21.71
N LYS A 103 20.92 -14.16 21.46
CA LYS A 103 20.12 -12.94 21.59
C LYS A 103 19.39 -12.60 20.29
N ILE A 104 18.13 -12.20 20.39
CA ILE A 104 17.37 -11.57 19.30
C ILE A 104 17.51 -10.06 19.45
N LYS A 105 18.11 -9.38 18.48
CA LYS A 105 18.24 -7.92 18.47
C LYS A 105 17.15 -7.34 17.58
N GLN A 106 16.21 -6.59 18.16
CA GLN A 106 15.23 -5.88 17.35
C GLN A 106 15.95 -4.81 16.51
N PRO A 107 15.88 -4.85 15.17
CA PRO A 107 16.44 -3.80 14.36
C PRO A 107 15.69 -2.50 14.65
N LYS A 108 16.43 -1.39 14.81
CA LYS A 108 15.81 -0.06 14.87
C LYS A 108 15.27 0.25 13.48
N ASN A 109 13.95 0.41 13.36
CA ASN A 109 13.33 0.84 12.13
C ASN A 109 13.50 2.36 12.01
N TYR A 110 14.59 2.80 11.40
CA TYR A 110 14.74 4.20 11.00
C TYR A 110 14.20 4.35 9.58
N LEU A 111 13.07 5.06 9.44
CA LEU A 111 12.61 5.54 8.14
C LEU A 111 13.13 6.98 8.01
N PRO A 112 14.04 7.26 7.06
CA PRO A 112 14.49 8.64 6.84
C PRO A 112 13.32 9.55 6.45
N VAL A 113 13.32 10.79 6.92
CA VAL A 113 12.20 11.73 6.72
C VAL A 113 11.97 12.00 5.22
N GLU A 114 13.04 12.02 4.44
CA GLU A 114 13.02 12.17 2.99
C GLU A 114 12.37 10.98 2.27
N GLN A 115 12.34 9.79 2.87
CA GLN A 115 11.67 8.61 2.34
C GLN A 115 10.18 8.55 2.73
N LEU A 116 9.71 9.45 3.60
CA LEU A 116 8.30 9.57 3.96
C LEU A 116 7.50 10.07 2.76
N ILE A 117 6.42 9.37 2.43
CA ILE A 117 5.48 9.80 1.38
C ILE A 117 4.66 10.98 1.89
N THR A 118 4.65 12.07 1.12
CA THR A 118 3.94 13.32 1.41
C THR A 118 2.69 13.47 0.53
N PRO A 119 1.79 14.41 0.86
CA PRO A 119 0.68 14.81 -0.02
C PRO A 119 1.14 15.16 -1.43
N ASP A 120 2.21 15.92 -1.56
CA ASP A 120 2.75 16.33 -2.86
C ASP A 120 3.23 15.12 -3.67
N ASP A 121 3.82 14.10 -3.02
CA ASP A 121 4.18 12.85 -3.68
C ASP A 121 2.94 12.10 -4.19
N VAL A 122 1.87 12.05 -3.39
CA VAL A 122 0.61 11.39 -3.79
C VAL A 122 -0.03 12.13 -4.97
N LYS A 123 -0.01 13.47 -4.97
CA LYS A 123 -0.48 14.27 -6.10
C LYS A 123 0.29 13.95 -7.39
N LYS A 124 1.62 13.81 -7.31
CA LYS A 124 2.45 13.38 -8.44
C LYS A 124 2.14 11.95 -8.90
N LEU A 125 1.90 11.04 -7.95
CA LEU A 125 1.53 9.65 -8.26
C LEU A 125 0.22 9.58 -9.03
N ILE A 126 -0.86 10.19 -8.53
CA ILE A 126 -2.17 10.14 -9.20
C ILE A 126 -2.15 10.84 -10.57
N GLY A 127 -1.38 11.93 -10.71
CA GLY A 127 -1.18 12.62 -11.98
C GLY A 127 -0.41 11.80 -13.02
N SER A 128 0.31 10.76 -12.57
CA SER A 128 1.08 9.84 -13.42
C SER A 128 0.36 8.51 -13.68
N CYS A 129 -0.81 8.30 -13.08
CA CYS A 129 -1.64 7.11 -13.32
C CYS A 129 -2.29 7.17 -14.71
N LYS A 130 -2.34 6.01 -15.38
CA LYS A 130 -2.99 5.88 -16.69
C LYS A 130 -4.47 5.52 -16.61
N SER A 131 -4.92 4.94 -15.50
CA SER A 131 -6.31 4.53 -15.32
C SER A 131 -6.91 5.10 -14.05
N GLN A 132 -8.23 5.34 -14.09
CA GLN A 132 -8.97 5.83 -12.95
C GLN A 132 -8.98 4.83 -11.78
N ARG A 133 -8.95 3.52 -12.08
CA ARG A 133 -8.82 2.47 -11.07
C ARG A 133 -7.58 2.69 -10.21
N ASP A 134 -6.43 2.90 -10.85
CA ASP A 134 -5.16 3.04 -10.17
C ASP A 134 -5.13 4.32 -9.32
N ARG A 135 -5.69 5.43 -9.83
CA ARG A 135 -5.91 6.66 -9.06
C ARG A 135 -6.74 6.41 -7.80
N ALA A 136 -7.90 5.76 -7.95
CA ALA A 136 -8.78 5.42 -6.83
C ALA A 136 -8.08 4.51 -5.81
N ILE A 137 -7.28 3.52 -6.23
CA ILE A 137 -6.52 2.66 -5.30
C ILE A 137 -5.52 3.49 -4.48
N ILE A 138 -4.73 4.36 -5.13
CA ILE A 138 -3.73 5.19 -4.45
C ILE A 138 -4.40 6.14 -3.46
N MET A 139 -5.43 6.87 -3.91
CA MET A 139 -6.15 7.82 -3.08
C MET A 139 -6.83 7.12 -1.90
N LEU A 140 -7.47 5.97 -2.12
CA LEU A 140 -8.13 5.23 -1.06
C LEU A 140 -7.14 4.69 -0.02
N LEU A 141 -5.98 4.17 -0.45
CA LEU A 141 -4.90 3.74 0.45
C LEU A 141 -4.36 4.90 1.29
N TRP A 142 -4.18 6.06 0.65
CA TRP A 142 -3.72 7.27 1.32
C TRP A 142 -4.74 7.79 2.32
N ASP A 143 -5.97 8.07 1.89
CA ASP A 143 -7.02 8.69 2.70
C ASP A 143 -7.39 7.85 3.93
N SER A 144 -7.61 6.54 3.70
CA SER A 144 -8.03 5.60 4.74
C SER A 144 -6.90 5.15 5.66
N GLY A 145 -5.63 5.28 5.23
CA GLY A 145 -4.48 4.68 5.90
C GLY A 145 -4.57 3.16 6.07
N CYS A 146 -5.47 2.45 5.37
CA CYS A 146 -5.71 1.01 5.55
C CYS A 146 -4.57 0.14 4.99
N ARG A 147 -4.48 -1.11 5.43
CA ARG A 147 -3.57 -2.09 4.81
C ARG A 147 -4.09 -2.47 3.42
N LEU A 148 -3.19 -2.79 2.49
CA LEU A 148 -3.60 -3.13 1.11
C LEU A 148 -4.69 -4.22 1.06
N ASN A 149 -4.50 -5.33 1.78
CA ASN A 149 -5.48 -6.41 1.81
C ASN A 149 -6.83 -6.00 2.42
N GLU A 150 -6.87 -5.00 3.31
CA GLU A 150 -8.12 -4.45 3.85
C GLU A 150 -8.88 -3.67 2.78
N VAL A 151 -8.19 -3.05 1.83
CA VAL A 151 -8.79 -2.35 0.69
C VAL A 151 -9.19 -3.34 -0.42
N LEU A 152 -8.26 -4.22 -0.81
CA LEU A 152 -8.47 -5.14 -1.92
C LEU A 152 -9.53 -6.21 -1.63
N SER A 153 -9.89 -6.47 -0.37
CA SER A 153 -10.94 -7.43 0.00
C SER A 153 -12.35 -6.83 0.03
N ARG A 154 -12.54 -5.56 -0.37
CA ARG A 154 -13.85 -4.89 -0.35
C ARG A 154 -14.63 -5.09 -1.64
N ASN A 155 -15.95 -5.09 -1.53
CA ASN A 155 -16.88 -5.03 -2.65
C ASN A 155 -17.43 -3.62 -2.80
N ILE A 156 -18.12 -3.34 -3.90
CA ILE A 156 -18.73 -2.03 -4.18
C ILE A 156 -19.66 -1.59 -3.05
N ASN A 157 -20.53 -2.48 -2.55
CA ASN A 157 -21.46 -2.23 -1.45
C ASN A 157 -20.81 -1.85 -0.10
N HIS A 158 -19.50 -2.03 0.08
CA HIS A 158 -18.81 -1.67 1.32
C HIS A 158 -18.51 -0.18 1.41
N ILE A 159 -18.70 0.58 0.33
CA ILE A 159 -18.60 2.04 0.32
C ILE A 159 -20.00 2.63 0.40
N GLN A 160 -20.23 3.45 1.42
CA GLN A 160 -21.49 4.12 1.66
C GLN A 160 -21.25 5.63 1.74
N THR A 161 -21.91 6.39 0.87
CA THR A 161 -21.87 7.86 0.90
C THR A 161 -22.87 8.41 1.91
N ASP A 162 -22.49 9.49 2.58
CA ASP A 162 -23.36 10.29 3.45
C ASP A 162 -23.11 11.79 3.20
N GLU A 163 -23.76 12.66 3.97
CA GLU A 163 -23.64 14.12 3.83
C GLU A 163 -22.21 14.67 4.08
N TYR A 164 -21.36 13.90 4.78
CA TYR A 164 -19.98 14.26 5.11
C TYR A 164 -18.94 13.52 4.26
N GLY A 165 -19.35 12.90 3.15
CA GLY A 165 -18.47 12.23 2.20
C GLY A 165 -18.81 10.76 2.02
N ALA A 166 -17.87 9.85 2.34
CA ALA A 166 -18.14 8.42 2.32
C ALA A 166 -17.49 7.67 3.48
N THR A 167 -17.94 6.45 3.68
CA THR A 167 -17.41 5.55 4.69
C THR A 167 -17.22 4.17 4.10
N MET A 168 -16.17 3.48 4.55
CA MET A 168 -15.82 2.13 4.11
C MET A 168 -15.70 1.23 5.33
N ILE A 169 -16.43 0.11 5.31
CA ILE A 169 -16.28 -0.92 6.35
C ILE A 169 -15.15 -1.85 5.95
N VAL A 170 -14.11 -1.92 6.78
CA VAL A 170 -12.98 -2.84 6.56
C VAL A 170 -12.91 -3.91 7.63
N LYS A 171 -12.54 -5.13 7.23
CA LYS A 171 -12.24 -6.25 8.14
C LYS A 171 -10.74 -6.49 8.17
N GLY A 172 -10.14 -6.30 9.33
CA GLY A 172 -8.73 -6.58 9.62
C GLY A 172 -8.55 -7.74 10.59
N LYS A 173 -7.33 -7.90 11.11
CA LYS A 173 -7.05 -8.88 12.17
C LYS A 173 -7.77 -8.55 13.48
N THR A 174 -7.94 -7.27 13.76
CA THR A 174 -8.50 -6.73 15.00
C THR A 174 -10.03 -6.55 14.93
N GLY A 175 -10.69 -7.23 13.98
CA GLY A 175 -12.13 -7.10 13.73
C GLY A 175 -12.50 -6.13 12.62
N MET A 176 -13.78 -5.75 12.59
CA MET A 176 -14.34 -4.81 11.64
C MET A 176 -14.25 -3.38 12.18
N ARG A 177 -13.97 -2.42 11.29
CA ARG A 177 -14.01 -0.99 11.61
C ARG A 177 -14.55 -0.17 10.44
N LYS A 178 -15.20 0.95 10.77
CA LYS A 178 -15.67 1.93 9.80
C LYS A 178 -14.58 2.99 9.61
N VAL A 179 -14.22 3.27 8.36
CA VAL A 179 -13.21 4.28 8.01
C VAL A 179 -13.86 5.39 7.21
N ARG A 180 -13.67 6.64 7.63
CA ARG A 180 -14.15 7.84 6.94
C ARG A 180 -13.24 8.14 5.75
N LEU A 181 -13.86 8.42 4.61
CA LEU A 181 -13.22 8.77 3.35
C LEU A 181 -13.66 10.18 2.93
N ILE A 182 -12.67 11.04 2.70
CA ILE A 182 -12.87 12.44 2.33
C ILE A 182 -11.99 12.73 1.10
N ASP A 183 -10.67 12.61 1.25
CA ASP A 183 -9.70 12.97 0.22
C ASP A 183 -9.86 12.09 -1.04
N SER A 184 -10.24 10.82 -0.86
CA SER A 184 -10.33 9.83 -1.93
C SER A 184 -11.65 9.84 -2.70
N LEU A 185 -12.65 10.57 -2.21
CA LEU A 185 -14.02 10.45 -2.69
C LEU A 185 -14.21 10.79 -4.18
N PRO A 186 -13.62 11.87 -4.74
CA PRO A 186 -13.77 12.17 -6.17
C PRO A 186 -13.24 11.04 -7.06
N ASP A 187 -12.05 10.53 -6.75
CA ASP A 187 -11.41 9.48 -7.54
C ASP A 187 -12.16 8.15 -7.42
N VAL A 188 -12.65 7.82 -6.22
CA VAL A 188 -13.47 6.63 -5.98
C VAL A 188 -14.81 6.72 -6.70
N ARG A 189 -15.50 7.87 -6.66
CA ARG A 189 -16.76 8.08 -7.40
C ARG A 189 -16.57 7.93 -8.91
N LEU A 190 -15.53 8.55 -9.46
CA LEU A 190 -15.23 8.45 -10.89
C LEU A 190 -14.92 7.00 -11.30
N TRP A 191 -14.20 6.27 -10.45
CA TRP A 191 -13.97 4.83 -10.65
C TRP A 191 -15.27 4.02 -10.60
N LEU A 192 -16.13 4.23 -9.61
CA LEU A 192 -17.41 3.51 -9.50
C LEU A 192 -18.31 3.75 -10.72
N ASN A 193 -18.31 4.96 -11.27
CA ASN A 193 -19.07 5.29 -12.50
C ASN A 193 -18.54 4.55 -13.74
N GLN A 194 -17.24 4.27 -13.78
CA GLN A 194 -16.54 3.57 -14.87
C GLN A 194 -16.37 2.07 -14.59
N HIS A 195 -16.82 1.57 -13.43
CA HIS A 195 -16.55 0.21 -13.00
C HIS A 195 -17.21 -0.80 -13.97
N PRO A 196 -16.46 -1.81 -14.48
CA PRO A 196 -17.01 -2.78 -15.45
C PRO A 196 -18.25 -3.51 -14.93
N LEU A 197 -18.29 -3.76 -13.63
CA LEU A 197 -19.39 -4.44 -12.92
C LEU A 197 -20.22 -3.47 -12.06
N LYS A 198 -20.37 -2.19 -12.45
CA LYS A 198 -21.05 -1.16 -11.63
C LYS A 198 -22.47 -1.51 -11.16
N ASN A 199 -23.18 -2.35 -11.92
CA ASN A 199 -24.55 -2.78 -11.59
C ASN A 199 -24.59 -3.97 -10.60
N ASN A 200 -23.44 -4.58 -10.28
CA ASN A 200 -23.34 -5.66 -9.31
C ASN A 200 -22.69 -5.14 -8.02
N HIS A 201 -23.52 -4.85 -7.01
CA HIS A 201 -23.04 -4.27 -5.76
C HIS A 201 -22.15 -5.22 -4.94
N GLU A 202 -22.26 -6.54 -5.16
CA GLU A 202 -21.41 -7.55 -4.54
C GLU A 202 -20.09 -7.77 -5.31
N ALA A 203 -19.89 -7.10 -6.44
CA ALA A 203 -18.64 -7.21 -7.20
C ALA A 203 -17.44 -6.67 -6.39
N PRO A 204 -16.24 -7.23 -6.59
CA PRO A 204 -15.01 -6.66 -6.05
C PRO A 204 -14.88 -5.18 -6.39
N LEU A 205 -14.53 -4.34 -5.40
CA LEU A 205 -14.34 -2.91 -5.59
C LEU A 205 -13.26 -2.58 -6.63
N PHE A 206 -12.22 -3.42 -6.72
CA PHE A 206 -11.15 -3.28 -7.69
C PHE A 206 -10.93 -4.58 -8.44
N VAL A 207 -11.00 -4.48 -9.77
CA VAL A 207 -10.86 -5.61 -10.70
C VAL A 207 -9.67 -5.45 -11.63
N THR A 208 -9.21 -6.56 -12.21
CA THR A 208 -8.18 -6.58 -13.24
C THR A 208 -8.70 -6.00 -14.54
N GLU A 209 -7.97 -5.04 -15.13
CA GLU A 209 -8.26 -4.47 -16.46
C GLU A 209 -8.02 -5.50 -17.57
N ARG A 210 -7.01 -6.37 -17.39
CA ARG A 210 -6.71 -7.43 -18.33
C ARG A 210 -7.52 -8.66 -17.98
N ARG A 211 -8.24 -9.16 -18.98
CA ARG A 211 -9.02 -10.39 -18.90
C ARG A 211 -8.19 -11.65 -19.18
N TYR A 212 -6.87 -11.57 -19.39
CA TYR A 212 -6.08 -12.75 -19.74
C TYR A 212 -5.44 -13.41 -18.51
N ASP A 213 -5.71 -14.70 -18.29
CA ASP A 213 -5.02 -15.51 -17.30
C ASP A 213 -3.84 -16.25 -17.93
N HIS A 214 -2.62 -15.87 -17.53
CA HIS A 214 -1.39 -16.52 -18.00
C HIS A 214 -1.18 -17.94 -17.45
N LYS A 215 -1.84 -18.33 -16.35
CA LYS A 215 -1.76 -19.69 -15.80
C LYS A 215 -2.67 -20.66 -16.54
N GLU A 216 -3.84 -20.19 -16.94
CA GLU A 216 -4.84 -21.02 -17.65
C GLU A 216 -4.85 -20.80 -19.16
N GLY A 217 -4.14 -19.79 -19.66
CA GLY A 217 -4.03 -19.46 -21.08
C GLY A 217 -5.32 -18.93 -21.70
N LYS A 218 -6.27 -18.42 -20.91
CA LYS A 218 -7.63 -18.07 -21.34
C LYS A 218 -8.03 -16.65 -20.98
N VAL A 219 -8.99 -16.11 -21.72
CA VAL A 219 -9.71 -14.88 -21.37
C VAL A 219 -10.71 -15.22 -20.26
N THR A 220 -10.45 -14.76 -19.05
CA THR A 220 -11.31 -14.88 -17.86
C THR A 220 -12.16 -13.62 -17.66
N GLU A 221 -13.22 -13.73 -16.86
CA GLU A 221 -14.01 -12.60 -16.37
C GLU A 221 -13.18 -11.61 -15.53
N GLU A 222 -13.77 -10.47 -15.18
CA GLU A 222 -13.21 -9.53 -14.22
C GLU A 222 -12.91 -10.20 -12.88
N ARG A 223 -11.63 -10.25 -12.51
CA ARG A 223 -11.20 -10.81 -11.23
C ARG A 223 -10.78 -9.72 -10.28
N ARG A 224 -10.95 -9.96 -8.99
CA ARG A 224 -10.40 -9.11 -7.93
C ARG A 224 -8.90 -8.93 -8.15
N ILE A 225 -8.44 -7.69 -8.08
CA ILE A 225 -7.01 -7.38 -8.25
C ILE A 225 -6.19 -8.01 -7.11
N GLU A 226 -5.02 -8.54 -7.46
CA GLU A 226 -4.09 -9.12 -6.48
C GLU A 226 -3.11 -8.08 -5.92
N ASP A 227 -2.63 -8.36 -4.70
CA ASP A 227 -1.61 -7.55 -4.02
C ASP A 227 -0.39 -7.22 -4.90
N ARG A 228 0.10 -8.22 -5.67
CA ARG A 228 1.31 -8.06 -6.50
C ARG A 228 1.07 -7.11 -7.67
N THR A 229 -0.13 -7.13 -8.24
CA THR A 229 -0.51 -6.21 -9.32
C THR A 229 -0.46 -4.77 -8.83
N VAL A 230 -1.01 -4.49 -7.64
CA VAL A 230 -0.95 -3.15 -7.04
C VAL A 230 0.48 -2.73 -6.71
N GLN A 231 1.31 -3.63 -6.18
CA GLN A 231 2.72 -3.32 -5.91
C GLN A 231 3.50 -2.97 -7.19
N ASN A 232 3.29 -3.74 -8.26
CA ASN A 232 3.92 -3.47 -9.56
C ASN A 232 3.41 -2.15 -10.18
N MET A 233 2.10 -1.88 -10.04
CA MET A 233 1.48 -0.63 -10.46
C MET A 233 2.12 0.55 -9.72
N LEU A 234 2.21 0.51 -8.39
CA LEU A 234 2.83 1.58 -7.59
C LEU A 234 4.29 1.83 -8.00
N ASN A 235 5.08 0.77 -8.20
CA ASN A 235 6.46 0.89 -8.67
C ASN A 235 6.54 1.57 -10.05
N THR A 236 5.61 1.25 -10.95
CA THR A 236 5.56 1.81 -12.30
C THR A 236 5.19 3.29 -12.25
N VAL A 237 4.12 3.62 -11.52
CA VAL A 237 3.62 4.99 -11.36
C VAL A 237 4.64 5.88 -10.65
N ALA A 238 5.33 5.37 -9.63
CA ALA A 238 6.38 6.10 -8.93
C ALA A 238 7.56 6.48 -9.84
N LYS A 239 7.96 5.57 -10.75
CA LYS A 239 8.99 5.85 -11.75
C LYS A 239 8.54 6.92 -12.75
N LEU A 240 7.30 6.82 -13.23
CA LEU A 240 6.71 7.80 -14.15
C LEU A 240 6.58 9.19 -13.49
N ALA A 241 6.27 9.22 -12.19
CA ALA A 241 6.19 10.43 -11.39
C ALA A 241 7.56 11.05 -11.03
N GLY A 242 8.68 10.39 -11.40
CA GLY A 242 10.02 10.86 -11.07
C GLY A 242 10.34 10.84 -9.58
N LEU A 243 9.70 9.95 -8.80
CA LEU A 243 9.92 9.86 -7.35
C LEU A 243 11.10 8.95 -7.03
N ASN A 244 12.12 9.50 -6.36
CA ASN A 244 13.26 8.76 -5.82
C ASN A 244 12.97 8.10 -4.45
N LYS A 245 11.69 7.90 -4.11
CA LYS A 245 11.23 7.30 -2.85
C LYS A 245 10.78 5.87 -3.08
N ASN A 246 10.92 5.02 -2.08
CA ASN A 246 10.39 3.66 -2.16
C ASN A 246 8.86 3.64 -1.96
N VAL A 247 8.11 3.73 -3.06
CA VAL A 247 6.64 3.78 -3.03
C VAL A 247 6.05 2.37 -3.03
N HIS A 248 5.46 2.00 -1.90
CA HIS A 248 4.69 0.76 -1.75
C HIS A 248 3.50 0.97 -0.79
N PRO A 249 2.54 0.03 -0.69
CA PRO A 249 1.32 0.28 0.09
C PRO A 249 1.58 0.61 1.56
N HIS A 250 2.56 -0.04 2.19
CA HIS A 250 2.97 0.30 3.55
C HIS A 250 3.60 1.70 3.66
N ALA A 251 4.29 2.21 2.64
CA ALA A 251 4.86 3.55 2.63
C ALA A 251 3.76 4.63 2.57
N LEU A 252 2.73 4.42 1.74
CA LEU A 252 1.53 5.28 1.70
C LEU A 252 0.83 5.32 3.06
N ARG A 253 0.61 4.14 3.66
CA ARG A 253 0.05 4.04 5.01
C ARG A 253 0.93 4.74 6.06
N HIS A 254 2.25 4.59 5.97
CA HIS A 254 3.17 5.25 6.89
C HIS A 254 3.08 6.77 6.77
N GLY A 255 3.04 7.30 5.54
CA GLY A 255 2.84 8.70 5.25
C GLY A 255 1.55 9.24 5.88
N ARG A 256 0.41 8.58 5.61
CA ARG A 256 -0.88 9.01 6.18
C ARG A 256 -0.92 8.97 7.70
N LEU A 257 -0.47 7.89 8.33
CA LEU A 257 -0.49 7.79 9.80
C LEU A 257 0.44 8.82 10.45
N THR A 258 1.58 9.13 9.82
CA THR A 258 2.45 10.24 10.25
C THR A 258 1.75 11.58 10.13
N MET A 259 0.96 11.80 9.08
CA MET A 259 0.15 13.02 8.94
C MET A 259 -0.92 13.14 10.01
N PHE A 260 -1.62 12.05 10.36
CA PHE A 260 -2.58 12.11 11.47
C PHE A 260 -1.89 12.50 12.79
N VAL A 261 -0.70 11.98 13.08
CA VAL A 261 0.10 12.42 14.25
C VAL A 261 0.42 13.92 14.18
N ARG A 262 0.82 14.42 13.01
CA ARG A 262 1.11 15.85 12.80
C ARG A 262 -0.13 16.73 12.96
N GLN A 263 -1.28 16.25 12.52
CA GLN A 263 -2.60 16.88 12.70
C GLN A 263 -3.13 16.80 14.14
N GLY A 264 -2.38 16.20 15.07
CA GLY A 264 -2.71 16.21 16.49
C GLY A 264 -3.51 15.00 16.97
N PHE A 265 -3.70 13.97 16.13
CA PHE A 265 -4.39 12.75 16.57
C PHE A 265 -3.62 12.06 17.70
N MET A 266 -4.35 11.70 18.74
CA MET A 266 -3.85 10.94 19.88
C MET A 266 -3.54 9.50 19.48
N GLU A 267 -2.68 8.85 20.25
CA GLU A 267 -2.35 7.44 20.04
C GLU A 267 -3.59 6.53 20.05
N SER A 268 -4.55 6.79 20.95
CA SER A 268 -5.81 6.04 21.04
C SER A 268 -6.64 6.15 19.75
N GLU A 269 -6.73 7.34 19.16
CA GLU A 269 -7.45 7.60 17.91
C GLU A 269 -6.74 6.93 16.73
N LEU A 270 -5.40 6.99 16.69
CA LEU A 270 -4.60 6.29 15.68
C LEU A 270 -4.80 4.78 15.74
N ARG A 271 -4.88 4.19 16.93
CA ARG A 271 -5.16 2.75 17.09
C ARG A 271 -6.49 2.35 16.47
N ILE A 272 -7.53 3.16 16.66
CA ILE A 272 -8.85 2.96 16.06
C ILE A 272 -8.77 3.07 14.54
N LEU A 273 -8.21 4.17 14.01
CA LEU A 273 -8.09 4.41 12.57
C LEU A 273 -7.28 3.31 11.87
N ALA A 274 -6.13 2.98 12.44
CA ALA A 274 -5.17 2.04 11.91
C ALA A 274 -5.62 0.57 12.05
N GLY A 275 -6.55 0.26 12.97
CA GLY A 275 -6.90 -1.11 13.33
C GLY A 275 -5.70 -1.84 13.93
N TRP A 276 -5.19 -1.31 15.05
CA TRP A 276 -4.15 -1.93 15.86
C TRP A 276 -4.71 -2.51 17.15
N GLU A 277 -4.11 -3.61 17.60
CA GLU A 277 -4.42 -4.20 18.91
C GLU A 277 -4.04 -3.22 20.03
N LYS A 278 -4.75 -3.31 21.16
CA LYS A 278 -4.54 -2.42 22.32
C LYS A 278 -3.09 -2.43 22.81
N GLU A 279 -2.47 -3.60 22.82
CA GLU A 279 -1.09 -3.81 23.31
C GLU A 279 -0.03 -3.65 22.21
N SER A 280 -0.43 -3.29 20.98
CA SER A 280 0.52 -3.17 19.88
C SER A 280 1.51 -2.03 20.11
N ASN A 281 2.81 -2.28 19.88
CA ASN A 281 3.83 -1.22 19.88
C ASN A 281 3.91 -0.43 18.55
N MET A 282 2.98 -0.69 17.62
CA MET A 282 2.98 -0.03 16.31
C MET A 282 2.86 1.50 16.36
N PRO A 283 2.03 2.12 17.25
CA PRO A 283 1.92 3.57 17.28
C PRO A 283 3.21 4.30 17.63
N ALA A 284 4.07 3.70 18.47
CA ALA A 284 5.34 4.30 18.87
C ALA A 284 6.20 4.71 17.66
N THR A 285 6.12 3.94 16.56
CA THR A 285 6.79 4.23 15.28
C THR A 285 6.47 5.63 14.73
N TYR A 286 5.29 6.17 15.03
CA TYR A 286 4.79 7.44 14.51
C TYR A 286 4.86 8.56 15.56
N VAL A 287 4.62 8.23 16.83
CA VAL A 287 4.60 9.19 17.94
C VAL A 287 5.97 9.87 18.13
N HIS A 288 7.09 9.14 17.89
CA HIS A 288 8.43 9.73 17.98
C HIS A 288 8.66 10.90 17.01
N LEU A 289 7.95 10.95 15.88
CA LEU A 289 8.05 12.05 14.91
C LEU A 289 7.36 13.33 15.40
N ALA A 290 6.34 13.23 16.28
CA ALA A 290 5.71 14.38 16.92
C ALA A 290 6.53 14.96 18.08
N GLY A 291 7.49 14.21 18.63
CA GLY A 291 8.38 14.69 19.69
C GLY A 291 9.20 15.90 19.26
N ALA A 292 9.60 15.96 17.98
CA ALA A 292 10.31 17.10 17.39
C ALA A 292 9.41 18.36 17.24
N ASP A 293 8.09 18.19 17.24
CA ASP A 293 7.10 19.27 17.11
C ASP A 293 6.48 19.69 18.45
N VAL A 294 6.91 19.13 19.60
CA VAL A 294 6.31 19.47 20.91
C VAL A 294 6.48 20.95 21.23
N ASP A 295 7.67 21.48 20.97
CA ASP A 295 7.96 22.90 21.19
C ASP A 295 7.10 23.78 20.28
N LYS A 296 7.05 23.48 18.97
CA LYS A 296 6.15 24.18 18.03
C LYS A 296 4.68 24.11 18.47
N LYS A 297 4.20 22.95 18.92
CA LYS A 297 2.84 22.77 19.44
C LYS A 297 2.60 23.57 20.73
N LEU A 298 3.58 23.64 21.63
CA LEU A 298 3.51 24.47 22.83
C LEU A 298 3.46 25.95 22.46
N LEU A 299 4.31 26.40 21.53
CA LEU A 299 4.32 27.76 21.04
C LEU A 299 2.98 28.15 20.39
N ILE A 300 2.41 27.29 19.52
CA ILE A 300 1.08 27.50 18.91
C ILE A 300 -0.01 27.55 20.00
N LYS A 301 -0.02 26.58 20.92
CA LYS A 301 -1.04 26.49 21.98
C LYS A 301 -1.02 27.69 22.92
N ASN A 302 0.15 28.28 23.15
CA ASN A 302 0.31 29.49 23.95
C ASN A 302 0.21 30.79 23.12
N GLY A 303 -0.13 30.71 21.83
CA GLY A 303 -0.29 31.86 20.95
C GLY A 303 1.01 32.63 20.65
N LEU A 304 2.17 31.99 20.86
CA LEU A 304 3.49 32.61 20.67
C LEU A 304 3.95 32.57 19.21
N ILE A 305 3.44 31.63 18.43
CA ILE A 305 3.56 31.58 16.98
C ILE A 305 2.18 31.30 16.38
N THR A 306 1.88 31.90 15.24
CA THR A 306 0.72 31.50 14.45
C THR A 306 0.98 30.15 13.81
N ASP A 307 -0.04 29.30 13.75
CA ASP A 307 0.06 28.06 13.00
C ASP A 307 0.26 28.45 11.52
N ASP A 308 1.45 28.22 10.97
CA ASP A 308 1.63 28.21 9.52
C ASP A 308 0.83 27.01 8.99
N GLU A 309 -0.47 27.21 8.81
CA GLU A 309 -1.44 26.19 8.39
C GLU A 309 -0.96 25.45 7.14
N GLU A 310 -0.17 26.10 6.28
CA GLU A 310 0.32 25.53 5.02
C GLU A 310 1.26 24.34 5.15
N LEU A 311 2.08 24.24 6.21
CA LEU A 311 3.07 23.16 6.33
C LEU A 311 2.55 21.92 7.07
N ILE A 312 1.55 22.10 7.95
CA ILE A 312 0.92 21.01 8.72
C ILE A 312 -0.34 20.48 8.01
N PHE A 313 -1.01 21.32 7.21
CA PHE A 313 -2.28 21.01 6.54
C PHE A 313 -2.22 21.10 5.01
N LYS A 314 -1.10 20.71 4.37
CA LYS A 314 -1.15 20.28 2.96
C LYS A 314 -2.01 19.03 2.83
N THR A 315 -3.31 19.17 2.99
CA THR A 315 -4.29 18.09 2.85
C THR A 315 -4.62 17.96 1.37
N LEU A 316 -4.80 16.72 0.92
CA LEU A 316 -5.30 16.42 -0.43
C LEU A 316 -6.81 16.66 -0.49
N LYS A 317 -7.27 17.81 0.00
CA LYS A 317 -8.70 18.16 0.02
C LYS A 317 -9.18 18.34 -1.42
N PRO A 318 -10.25 17.64 -1.83
CA PRO A 318 -10.91 17.87 -3.10
C PRO A 318 -11.29 19.34 -3.29
N GLY A 319 -11.09 19.86 -4.49
CA GLY A 319 -11.48 21.22 -4.86
C GLY A 319 -12.94 21.26 -5.31
N LYS A 320 -13.73 22.23 -4.83
CA LYS A 320 -15.11 22.43 -5.31
C LYS A 320 -15.14 23.24 -6.60
N CYS A 321 -15.90 22.77 -7.58
CA CYS A 321 -16.15 23.53 -8.80
C CYS A 321 -16.94 24.81 -8.47
N PRO A 322 -16.47 26.01 -8.83
CA PRO A 322 -17.19 27.26 -8.54
C PRO A 322 -18.48 27.41 -9.36
N ARG A 323 -18.66 26.62 -10.43
CA ARG A 323 -19.87 26.65 -11.27
C ARG A 323 -20.95 25.66 -10.81
N CYS A 324 -20.58 24.41 -10.53
CA CYS A 324 -21.55 23.34 -10.25
C CYS A 324 -21.38 22.69 -8.88
N ALA A 325 -20.52 23.24 -8.02
CA ALA A 325 -20.21 22.78 -6.66
C ALA A 325 -19.70 21.33 -6.51
N THR A 326 -19.52 20.60 -7.61
CA THR A 326 -18.97 19.23 -7.59
C THR A 326 -17.56 19.21 -7.02
N ASP A 327 -17.29 18.24 -6.13
CA ASP A 327 -15.95 17.93 -5.67
C ASP A 327 -15.11 17.29 -6.78
N ASN A 328 -13.94 17.85 -7.05
CA ASN A 328 -12.99 17.35 -8.03
C ASN A 328 -11.71 16.89 -7.34
N SER A 329 -10.98 15.98 -8.00
CA SER A 329 -9.70 15.51 -7.50
C SER A 329 -8.70 16.67 -7.35
N VAL A 330 -7.71 16.49 -6.50
CA VAL A 330 -6.74 17.52 -6.08
C VAL A 330 -5.80 18.02 -7.18
N ASP A 331 -5.70 17.27 -8.26
CA ASP A 331 -4.94 17.59 -9.47
C ASP A 331 -5.86 17.83 -10.68
N ALA A 332 -7.16 17.98 -10.45
CA ALA A 332 -8.14 18.17 -11.53
C ALA A 332 -7.91 19.51 -12.25
N LYS A 333 -7.63 19.41 -13.55
CA LYS A 333 -7.53 20.57 -14.46
C LYS A 333 -8.90 21.06 -14.93
N TYR A 334 -9.89 20.16 -14.97
CA TYR A 334 -11.24 20.42 -15.42
C TYR A 334 -12.25 19.82 -14.43
N CYS A 335 -13.45 20.41 -14.37
CA CYS A 335 -14.54 19.84 -13.61
C CYS A 335 -15.05 18.55 -14.29
N SER A 336 -15.10 17.47 -13.52
CA SER A 336 -15.58 16.14 -13.94
C SER A 336 -17.04 16.11 -14.42
N ILE A 337 -17.84 17.12 -14.09
CA ILE A 337 -19.27 17.19 -14.43
C ILE A 337 -19.54 18.25 -15.49
N CYS A 338 -19.17 19.52 -15.25
CA CYS A 338 -19.52 20.62 -16.15
C CYS A 338 -18.40 21.04 -17.12
N GLY A 339 -17.22 20.39 -17.07
CA GLY A 339 -16.10 20.67 -17.95
C GLY A 339 -15.38 22.01 -17.71
N LEU A 340 -15.79 22.80 -16.72
CA LEU A 340 -15.14 24.07 -16.38
C LEU A 340 -13.65 23.88 -16.11
N ILE A 341 -12.81 24.74 -16.69
CA ILE A 341 -11.37 24.78 -16.41
C ILE A 341 -11.17 25.25 -14.95
N LEU A 342 -10.53 24.41 -14.14
CA LEU A 342 -10.26 24.68 -12.72
C LEU A 342 -8.83 25.17 -12.49
N ASP A 343 -7.89 24.84 -13.40
CA ASP A 343 -6.48 25.21 -13.29
C ASP A 343 -6.19 26.49 -14.10
N GLN A 344 -5.60 27.49 -13.45
CA GLN A 344 -5.31 28.78 -14.07
C GLN A 344 -4.26 28.69 -15.18
N ASN A 345 -3.27 27.79 -15.07
CA ASN A 345 -2.24 27.65 -16.10
C ASN A 345 -2.82 27.00 -17.35
N VAL A 346 -3.73 26.03 -17.17
CA VAL A 346 -4.50 25.45 -18.28
C VAL A 346 -5.41 26.50 -18.93
N ALA A 347 -6.05 27.37 -18.15
CA ALA A 347 -6.85 28.46 -18.69
C ALA A 347 -6.00 29.41 -19.54
N LYS A 348 -4.80 29.78 -19.08
CA LYS A 348 -3.85 30.59 -19.84
C LYS A 348 -3.39 29.92 -21.12
N ASP A 349 -2.98 28.65 -21.07
CA ASP A 349 -2.54 27.88 -22.25
C ASP A 349 -3.66 27.77 -23.30
N ILE A 350 -4.91 27.53 -22.87
CA ILE A 350 -6.06 27.50 -23.78
C ILE A 350 -6.33 28.88 -24.37
N ASP A 351 -6.26 29.95 -23.59
CA ASP A 351 -6.46 31.32 -24.09
C ASP A 351 -5.37 31.71 -25.11
N GLU A 352 -4.10 31.41 -24.82
CA GLU A 352 -2.98 31.61 -25.73
C GLU A 352 -3.16 30.83 -27.04
N LYS A 353 -3.52 29.54 -26.95
CA LYS A 353 -3.81 28.72 -28.14
C LYS A 353 -5.01 29.23 -28.92
N THR A 354 -6.07 29.66 -28.24
CA THR A 354 -7.29 30.17 -28.87
C THR A 354 -7.00 31.48 -29.63
N LYS A 355 -6.16 32.35 -29.08
CA LYS A 355 -5.69 33.57 -29.77
C LYS A 355 -4.90 33.28 -31.05
N ALA A 356 -4.22 32.13 -31.14
CA ALA A 356 -3.50 31.72 -32.34
C ALA A 356 -4.39 31.13 -33.45
N ILE A 357 -5.62 30.69 -33.12
CA ILE A 357 -6.54 30.02 -34.07
C ILE A 357 -6.87 30.89 -35.29
N PRO A 358 -7.26 32.17 -35.16
CA PRO A 358 -7.61 33.00 -36.32
C PRO A 358 -6.45 33.14 -37.32
N GLY A 359 -5.23 33.32 -36.82
CA GLY A 359 -4.02 33.41 -37.67
C GLY A 359 -3.72 32.10 -38.39
N LEU A 360 -3.87 30.96 -37.70
CA LEU A 360 -3.71 29.63 -38.29
C LEU A 360 -4.77 29.37 -39.38
N LEU A 361 -6.03 29.73 -39.11
CA LEU A 361 -7.13 29.58 -40.08
C LEU A 361 -6.92 30.46 -41.31
N ALA A 362 -6.47 31.70 -41.13
CA ALA A 362 -6.13 32.59 -42.24
C ALA A 362 -4.98 32.01 -43.09
N ALA A 363 -3.94 31.47 -42.46
CA ALA A 363 -2.85 30.81 -43.18
C ALA A 363 -3.33 29.56 -43.96
N LEU A 364 -4.18 28.74 -43.36
CA LEU A 364 -4.76 27.54 -44.00
C LEU A 364 -5.69 27.88 -45.17
N GLN A 365 -6.41 29.01 -45.13
CA GLN A 365 -7.25 29.47 -46.24
C GLN A 365 -6.46 29.82 -47.51
N HIS A 366 -5.15 30.06 -47.38
CA HIS A 366 -4.27 30.35 -48.51
C HIS A 366 -3.40 29.14 -48.92
N ASP A 367 -3.54 28.00 -48.25
CA ASP A 367 -2.80 26.78 -48.57
C ASP A 367 -3.49 25.98 -49.71
N PRO A 368 -2.86 25.83 -50.89
CA PRO A 368 -3.44 25.16 -52.05
C PRO A 368 -3.76 23.68 -51.81
N GLU A 369 -2.99 22.97 -50.96
CA GLU A 369 -3.28 21.56 -50.64
C GLU A 369 -4.51 21.43 -49.74
N PHE A 370 -4.60 22.29 -48.72
CA PHE A 370 -5.76 22.33 -47.83
C PHE A 370 -7.05 22.68 -48.57
N LEU A 371 -7.00 23.65 -49.49
CA LEU A 371 -8.14 24.02 -50.34
C LEU A 371 -8.58 22.85 -51.24
N LYS A 372 -7.64 22.13 -51.85
CA LYS A 372 -7.95 20.91 -52.64
C LYS A 372 -8.63 19.82 -51.80
N LEU A 373 -8.19 19.64 -50.56
CA LEU A 373 -8.78 18.69 -49.61
C LEU A 373 -10.21 19.07 -49.22
N LEU A 374 -10.46 20.36 -48.94
CA LEU A 374 -11.80 20.88 -48.63
C LEU A 374 -12.77 20.68 -49.79
N THR A 375 -12.35 20.96 -51.03
CA THR A 375 -13.20 20.76 -52.22
C THR A 375 -13.48 19.30 -52.56
N LYS A 376 -12.80 18.34 -51.92
CA LYS A 376 -13.01 16.90 -52.15
C LYS A 376 -14.06 16.29 -51.21
N HIS A 377 -14.46 17.02 -50.17
CA HIS A 377 -15.36 16.56 -49.11
C HIS A 377 -16.58 17.48 -48.88
N LEU A 378 -16.60 18.65 -49.51
CA LEU A 378 -17.80 19.44 -49.80
C LEU A 378 -18.37 18.99 -51.15
#